data_AF-A0AAN5N8B5-F1
#
_entry.id   AF-A0AAN5N8B5-F1
#
_cell.length_a   1.000
_cell.length_b   1.000
_cell.length_c   1.000
_cell.angle_alpha   90.00
_cell.angle_beta   90.00
_cell.angle_gamma   90.00
#
_symmetry.space_group_name_H-M   'P 1'
#
loop_
_entity.id
_entity.type
_entity.pdbx_description
1 polymer ?
#
loop_
_entity_poly.entity_id
_entity_poly.type
_entity_poly.pdbx_seq_one_letter_code
_entity_poly.pdbx_strand_id
1 'polypeptide(L)' 'MKFGLALKAMKEGKKVKLPEWKGYWIWDNEKESIFMHCKDGKVLDIRETQDVYFTFSNVAREDWEVVE' A
#
# COMPACT_ATOMS: atom_id res chain seq x y z
N MET A 1 11.17 -1.30 -5.00
CA MET A 1 11.81 -1.34 -3.66
C MET A 1 11.14 -2.41 -2.82
N LYS A 2 11.86 -3.02 -1.88
CA LYS A 2 11.28 -3.99 -0.94
C LYS A 2 10.19 -3.33 -0.10
N PHE A 3 9.15 -4.09 0.26
CA PHE A 3 8.04 -3.55 1.05
C PHE A 3 8.48 -2.92 2.38
N GLY A 4 9.54 -3.41 3.04
CA GLY A 4 10.05 -2.76 4.24
C GLY A 4 10.48 -1.29 4.03
N LEU A 5 11.04 -0.98 2.86
CA LEU A 5 11.37 0.40 2.47
C LEU A 5 10.11 1.19 2.10
N ALA A 6 9.17 0.54 1.41
CA ALA A 6 7.88 1.14 1.08
C ALA A 6 7.08 1.51 2.36
N LEU A 7 7.08 0.64 3.37
CA LEU A 7 6.45 0.89 4.66
C LEU A 7 7.10 2.06 5.40
N LYS A 8 8.44 2.16 5.37
CA LYS A 8 9.15 3.33 5.91
C LYS A 8 8.74 4.61 5.18
N ALA A 9 8.69 4.59 3.84
CA ALA A 9 8.25 5.71 3.04
C ALA A 9 6.79 6.10 3.35
N MET A 10 5.89 5.14 3.51
CA MET A 10 4.51 5.38 3.93
C MET A 10 4.44 6.07 5.29
N LYS A 11 5.22 5.63 6.29
CA LYS A 11 5.32 6.29 7.59
C LYS A 11 5.89 7.71 7.53
N GLU A 12 6.65 8.04 6.49
CA GLU A 12 7.11 9.42 6.19
C GLU A 12 6.05 10.25 5.43
N GLY A 13 4.83 9.72 5.25
CA GLY A 13 3.73 10.39 4.55
C GLY A 13 3.74 10.21 3.02
N LYS A 14 4.62 9.38 2.48
CA LYS A 14 4.69 9.14 1.04
C LYS A 14 3.65 8.11 0.60
N LYS A 15 3.13 8.31 -0.61
CA LYS A 15 2.28 7.33 -1.29
C LYS A 15 3.19 6.34 -2.00
N VAL A 16 2.85 5.05 -1.99
CA VAL A 16 3.60 4.01 -2.69
C VAL A 16 2.67 3.13 -3.51
N LYS A 17 3.17 2.48 -4.56
CA LYS A 17 2.38 1.52 -5.34
C LYS A 17 3.26 0.43 -5.93
N LEU A 18 2.62 -0.62 -6.43
CA LEU A 18 3.22 -1.52 -7.42
C LEU A 18 3.06 -0.92 -8.82
N PRO A 19 3.96 -1.21 -9.78
CA PRO A 19 3.93 -0.62 -11.12
C PRO A 19 2.57 -0.72 -11.82
N GLU A 20 1.89 -1.86 -11.69
CA GLU A 20 0.59 -2.10 -12.30
C GLU A 20 -0.62 -1.64 -11.45
N TRP A 21 -0.40 -1.29 -10.19
CA TRP A 21 -1.49 -0.89 -9.29
C TRP A 21 -1.98 0.50 -9.65
N LYS A 22 -3.21 0.59 -10.16
CA LYS A 22 -3.86 1.85 -10.52
C LYS A 22 -4.45 2.53 -9.29
N GLY A 23 -3.59 3.01 -8.41
CA GLY A 23 -3.92 3.62 -7.12
C GLY A 23 -2.64 3.77 -6.30
N TYR A 24 -2.75 3.77 -4.97
CA TYR A 24 -1.58 3.81 -4.09
C TYR A 24 -1.94 3.31 -2.69
N TRP A 25 -0.92 2.96 -1.93
CA TRP A 25 -0.97 2.62 -0.53
C TRP A 25 -0.35 3.77 0.27
N ILE A 26 -0.92 4.10 1.42
CA ILE A 26 -0.45 5.16 2.30
C ILE A 26 -0.65 4.77 3.77
N TRP A 27 0.21 5.26 4.66
CA TRP A 27 0.03 5.12 6.10
C TRP A 27 -0.95 6.18 6.62
N ASP A 28 -1.93 5.75 7.42
CA ASP A 28 -2.82 6.63 8.16
C ASP A 28 -2.33 6.72 9.61
N ASN A 29 -2.01 7.94 10.07
CA ASN A 29 -1.47 8.18 11.40
C ASN A 29 -2.53 8.09 12.51
N GLU A 30 -3.81 8.34 12.20
CA GLU A 30 -4.88 8.29 13.20
C GLU A 30 -5.30 6.84 13.50
N LYS A 31 -5.32 6.01 12.45
CA LYS A 31 -5.76 4.61 12.52
C LYS A 31 -4.62 3.61 12.64
N GLU A 32 -3.38 4.10 12.54
CA GLU A 32 -2.14 3.31 12.58
C GLU A 32 -2.18 2.10 11.62
N SER A 33 -2.65 2.32 10.40
CA SER A 33 -2.81 1.26 9.40
C SER A 33 -2.46 1.74 7.99
N ILE A 34 -2.30 0.77 7.08
CA ILE A 34 -2.11 1.04 5.66
C ILE A 34 -3.49 1.13 5.00
N PHE A 35 -3.71 2.23 4.28
CA PHE A 35 -4.88 2.44 3.46
C PHE A 35 -4.53 2.25 1.98
N MET A 36 -5.26 1.33 1.34
CA MET A 36 -5.14 1.00 -0.08
C MET A 36 -6.19 1.79 -0.85
N HIS A 37 -5.73 2.75 -1.65
CA HIS A 37 -6.55 3.42 -2.66
C HIS A 37 -6.56 2.56 -3.93
N CYS A 38 -7.74 2.11 -4.31
CA CYS A 38 -7.99 1.22 -5.44
C CYS A 38 -8.42 1.99 -6.70
N LYS A 39 -8.33 1.32 -7.85
CA LYS A 39 -8.64 1.88 -9.18
C LYS A 39 -10.07 2.41 -9.34
N ASP A 40 -10.98 1.87 -8.55
CA ASP A 40 -12.41 2.18 -8.54
C ASP A 40 -12.77 3.32 -7.57
N GLY A 41 -11.77 3.95 -6.96
CA GLY A 41 -11.96 4.99 -5.94
C GLY A 41 -12.26 4.42 -4.55
N LYS A 42 -12.32 3.10 -4.39
CA LYS A 42 -12.47 2.48 -3.07
C LYS A 42 -11.22 2.71 -2.25
N VAL A 43 -11.42 3.00 -0.98
CA VAL A 43 -10.36 3.16 0.01
C VAL A 43 -10.56 2.09 1.07
N LEU A 44 -9.57 1.22 1.23
CA LEU A 44 -9.64 0.06 2.12
C LEU A 44 -8.54 0.14 3.17
N ASP A 45 -8.88 -0.10 4.42
CA ASP A 45 -7.87 -0.48 5.41
C ASP A 45 -7.31 -1.87 5.02
N ILE A 46 -6.00 -2.06 5.06
CA ILE A 46 -5.37 -3.35 4.75
C ILE A 46 -5.91 -4.50 5.62
N ARG A 47 -6.38 -4.19 6.83
CA ARG A 47 -7.01 -5.15 7.77
C ARG A 47 -8.37 -5.64 7.29
N GLU A 48 -9.04 -4.89 6.43
CA GLU A 48 -10.35 -5.21 5.85
C GLU A 48 -10.23 -5.96 4.51
N THR A 49 -9.02 -6.35 4.11
CA THR A 49 -8.81 -7.08 2.87
C THR A 49 -9.62 -8.39 2.86
N GLN A 50 -10.32 -8.64 1.75
CA GLN A 50 -11.10 -9.87 1.55
C GLN A 50 -10.25 -10.98 0.89
N ASP A 51 -9.13 -10.60 0.25
CA ASP A 51 -8.19 -11.53 -0.35
C ASP A 51 -6.82 -11.37 0.30
N VAL A 52 -6.63 -12.13 1.39
CA VAL A 52 -5.41 -12.11 2.20
C VAL A 52 -4.21 -12.58 1.38
N TYR A 53 -4.38 -13.61 0.55
CA TYR A 53 -3.27 -14.14 -0.26
C TYR A 53 -2.78 -13.11 -1.26
N PHE A 54 -3.69 -12.45 -1.99
CA PHE A 54 -3.34 -11.39 -2.93
C PHE A 54 -2.67 -10.19 -2.23
N THR A 55 -3.16 -9.83 -1.05
CA THR A 55 -2.59 -8.69 -0.30
C THR A 55 -1.17 -8.99 0.17
N PHE A 56 -0.94 -10.19 0.75
CA PHE A 56 0.38 -10.57 1.23
C PHE A 56 1.35 -10.93 0.10
N SER A 57 0.86 -11.42 -1.05
CA SER A 57 1.72 -11.60 -2.23
C SER A 57 2.24 -10.26 -2.76
N ASN A 58 1.41 -9.21 -2.75
CA ASN A 58 1.86 -7.85 -3.05
C ASN A 58 2.87 -7.33 -2.00
N VAL A 59 2.62 -7.55 -0.71
CA VAL A 59 3.57 -7.21 0.36
C VAL A 59 4.91 -7.93 0.20
N ALA A 60 4.94 -9.15 -0.32
CA ALA A 60 6.17 -9.90 -0.55
C ALA A 60 6.99 -9.41 -1.76
N ARG A 61 6.45 -8.50 -2.59
CA ARG A 61 7.15 -7.99 -3.77
C ARG A 61 8.25 -6.99 -3.44
N GLU A 62 9.21 -6.89 -4.37
CA GLU A 62 10.42 -6.07 -4.22
C GLU A 62 10.50 -4.87 -5.18
N ASP A 63 9.44 -4.59 -5.92
CA ASP A 63 9.36 -3.59 -6.97
C ASP A 63 8.37 -2.46 -6.68
N TRP A 64 8.10 -2.19 -5.40
CA TRP A 64 7.33 -1.02 -4.96
C TRP A 64 8.00 0.31 -5.36
N GLU A 65 7.21 1.32 -5.68
CA GLU A 65 7.68 2.65 -6.06
C GLU A 65 6.95 3.74 -5.26
N VAL A 66 7.63 4.85 -5.01
CA VAL A 66 6.99 6.06 -4.46
C VAL A 66 6.22 6.73 -5.59
N VAL A 67 5.02 7.21 -5.27
CA VAL A 67 4.19 8.01 -6.18
C VAL A 67 4.57 9.48 -5.99
N GLU A 68 4.93 10.15 -7.08
CA GLU A 68 5.12 11.61 -7.14
C GLU A 68 3.79 12.37 -7.04
#